data_AF-A0A453E0S9-F1
#
_entry.id   AF-A0A453E0S9-F1
#
_cell.length_a   1.000
_cell.length_b   1.000
_cell.length_c   1.000
_cell.angle_alpha   90.00
_cell.angle_beta   90.00
_cell.angle_gamma   90.00
#
_symmetry.space_group_name_H-M   'P 1'
#
loop_
_entity.id
_entity.type
_entity.pdbx_description
1 polymer ?
#
loop_
_entity_poly.entity_id
_entity_poly.type
_entity_poly.pdbx_seq_one_letter_code
_entity_poly.pdbx_strand_id
1 'polypeptide(L)'
;SNGITISRLRNGTILHRFPSALPNGSKKGLSGPASSYSILDCIFHEPDETYYIVDMICWRGYSLYDCTAEFRFFWVNSKLTETSAGDPPSTYHRYRFSVVPMYESTLEGLQAAYSGSTPYVKDGLLFYNKHAHFQAGITPLTLVWKDNTCSQYLIDTDSEGQVPTEQHVVLELQEDGKLVTSDDPPIAFGSLDNEFIQKSNLRPGNLLRFSVRDESVKLVDGKMEIGQLQLAGKLNRSRTFADSHSKVSDDMTMH
;
A
#
# COMPACT_ATOMS: atom_id res chain seq x y z
N SER A 1 -5.92 -0.74 21.41
CA SER A 1 -5.24 -0.28 22.65
C SER A 1 -6.27 0.40 23.54
N ASN A 2 -6.08 0.43 24.86
CA ASN A 2 -7.00 1.08 25.81
C ASN A 2 -8.48 0.64 25.66
N GLY A 3 -8.70 -0.61 25.27
CA GLY A 3 -10.04 -1.18 25.12
C GLY A 3 -10.81 -0.69 23.90
N ILE A 4 -10.13 -0.17 22.87
CA ILE A 4 -10.72 0.19 21.59
C ILE A 4 -9.76 -0.12 20.42
N THR A 5 -10.34 -0.42 19.27
CA THR A 5 -9.63 -0.55 18.00
C THR A 5 -9.90 0.67 17.12
N ILE A 6 -8.84 1.21 16.52
CA ILE A 6 -8.88 2.36 15.63
C ILE A 6 -8.22 1.94 14.32
N SER A 7 -8.95 2.01 13.21
CA SER A 7 -8.36 1.85 11.88
C SER A 7 -8.06 3.22 11.28
N ARG A 8 -6.95 3.30 10.55
CA ARG A 8 -6.49 4.53 9.90
C ARG A 8 -6.22 4.27 8.43
N LEU A 9 -6.54 5.24 7.58
CA LEU A 9 -6.11 5.26 6.20
C LEU A 9 -4.60 5.53 6.11
N ARG A 10 -4.00 5.31 4.95
CA ARG A 10 -2.56 5.56 4.69
C ARG A 10 -2.12 7.00 5.01
N ASN A 11 -3.03 7.97 4.86
CA ASN A 11 -2.81 9.38 5.22
C ASN A 11 -2.96 9.67 6.74
N GLY A 12 -3.14 8.65 7.57
CA GLY A 12 -3.30 8.75 9.03
C GLY A 12 -4.70 9.13 9.53
N THR A 13 -5.61 9.50 8.63
CA THR A 13 -7.00 9.82 8.99
C THR A 13 -7.71 8.59 9.54
N ILE A 14 -8.60 8.80 10.51
CA ILE A 14 -9.32 7.70 11.15
C ILE A 14 -10.46 7.27 10.24
N LEU A 15 -10.48 5.99 9.90
CA LEU A 15 -11.59 5.38 9.18
C LEU A 15 -12.67 4.92 10.18
N HIS A 16 -12.32 4.07 11.14
CA HIS A 16 -13.26 3.54 12.13
C HIS A 16 -12.73 3.56 13.56
N ARG A 17 -13.66 3.60 14.52
CA ARG A 17 -13.45 3.38 15.95
C ARG A 17 -14.46 2.35 16.43
N PHE A 18 -14.00 1.20 16.91
CA PHE A 18 -14.88 0.08 17.26
C PHE A 18 -14.24 -0.84 18.30
N PRO A 19 -15.03 -1.56 19.11
CA PRO A 19 -14.51 -2.67 19.90
C PRO A 19 -14.18 -3.85 18.99
N SER A 20 -13.05 -4.53 19.23
CA SER A 20 -12.72 -5.80 18.56
C SER A 20 -12.25 -6.86 19.55
N ALA A 21 -12.24 -8.11 19.09
CA ALA A 21 -11.70 -9.25 19.82
C ALA A 21 -10.17 -9.37 19.73
N LEU A 22 -9.48 -8.37 19.17
CA LEU A 22 -8.03 -8.28 19.24
C LEU A 22 -7.59 -7.95 20.68
N PRO A 23 -6.34 -8.29 21.07
CA PRO A 23 -5.82 -7.94 22.38
C PRO A 23 -5.92 -6.44 22.66
N ASN A 24 -6.52 -6.09 23.80
CA ASN A 24 -6.81 -4.69 24.18
C ASN A 24 -7.59 -3.88 23.13
N GLY A 25 -8.35 -4.56 22.27
CA GLY A 25 -9.28 -3.97 21.30
C GLY A 25 -10.68 -3.73 21.87
N SER A 26 -10.99 -4.23 23.07
CA SER A 26 -12.27 -4.01 23.76
C SER A 26 -12.09 -3.96 25.28
N LYS A 27 -13.05 -3.32 25.98
CA LYS A 27 -13.05 -3.25 27.45
C LYS A 27 -13.33 -4.60 28.14
N LYS A 28 -13.97 -5.55 27.45
CA LYS A 28 -14.28 -6.89 27.99
C LYS A 28 -13.07 -7.83 27.96
N GLY A 29 -12.10 -7.59 27.07
CA GLY A 29 -10.91 -8.42 26.90
C GLY A 29 -9.65 -7.87 27.58
N LEU A 30 -9.80 -7.01 28.60
CA LEU A 30 -8.69 -6.46 29.38
C LEU A 30 -8.08 -7.55 30.28
N SER A 31 -7.37 -8.50 29.67
CA SER A 31 -6.53 -9.47 30.36
C SER A 31 -5.09 -9.25 29.89
N GLY A 32 -4.34 -8.43 30.63
CA GLY A 32 -2.96 -8.09 30.34
C GLY A 32 -2.58 -6.72 30.89
N PRO A 33 -1.30 -6.31 30.79
CA PRO A 33 -0.87 -4.98 31.20
C PRO A 33 -1.69 -3.90 30.49
N ALA A 34 -2.06 -2.85 31.23
CA ALA A 34 -2.82 -1.72 30.70
C ALA A 34 -2.13 -1.02 29.52
N SER A 35 -0.80 -1.20 29.39
CA SER A 35 0.03 -0.69 28.31
C SER A 35 0.11 -1.58 27.07
N SER A 36 -0.50 -2.78 27.06
CA SER A 36 -0.36 -3.67 25.89
C SER A 36 -1.23 -3.20 24.71
N TYR A 37 -0.70 -3.32 23.49
CA TYR A 37 -1.37 -2.91 22.26
C TYR A 37 -1.00 -3.86 21.13
N SER A 38 -1.79 -3.85 20.07
CA SER A 38 -1.47 -4.56 18.83
C SER A 38 -1.55 -3.57 17.67
N ILE A 39 -0.67 -3.75 16.69
CA ILE A 39 -0.63 -2.98 15.44
C ILE A 39 -0.61 -3.99 14.31
N LEU A 40 -1.61 -3.92 13.44
CA LEU A 40 -1.77 -4.76 12.27
C LEU A 40 -1.77 -3.86 11.03
N ASP A 41 -1.18 -4.35 9.95
CA ASP A 41 -1.39 -3.81 8.62
C ASP A 41 -2.54 -4.57 7.97
N CYS A 42 -3.56 -3.85 7.49
CA CYS A 42 -4.80 -4.45 7.04
C CYS A 42 -5.39 -3.71 5.83
N ILE A 43 -6.04 -4.48 4.98
CA ILE A 43 -6.95 -3.99 3.93
C ILE A 43 -8.38 -4.20 4.43
N PHE A 44 -9.18 -3.15 4.47
CA PHE A 44 -10.60 -3.26 4.82
C PHE A 44 -11.42 -3.54 3.56
N HIS A 45 -12.13 -4.66 3.54
CA HIS A 45 -13.04 -5.01 2.48
C HIS A 45 -14.46 -4.67 2.92
N GLU A 46 -15.00 -3.59 2.35
CA GLU A 46 -16.31 -3.04 2.73
C GLU A 46 -17.48 -4.01 2.50
N PRO A 47 -17.57 -4.74 1.35
CA PRO A 47 -18.73 -5.59 1.07
C PRO A 47 -19.00 -6.68 2.11
N ASP A 48 -17.95 -7.23 2.75
CA ASP A 48 -18.08 -8.29 3.75
C ASP A 48 -17.66 -7.85 5.17
N GLU A 49 -17.42 -6.55 5.35
CA GLU A 49 -17.04 -5.90 6.61
C GLU A 49 -15.84 -6.58 7.32
N THR A 50 -14.85 -7.05 6.56
CA THR A 50 -13.66 -7.75 7.07
C THR A 50 -12.38 -6.93 6.93
N TYR A 51 -11.57 -6.89 7.98
CA TYR A 51 -10.16 -6.46 7.91
C TYR A 51 -9.27 -7.65 7.56
N TYR A 52 -8.80 -7.69 6.32
CA TYR A 52 -7.80 -8.66 5.88
C TYR A 52 -6.41 -8.21 6.33
N ILE A 53 -5.80 -9.00 7.21
CA ILE A 53 -4.49 -8.72 7.77
C ILE A 53 -3.44 -9.15 6.76
N VAL A 54 -2.66 -8.16 6.31
CA VAL A 54 -1.50 -8.34 5.44
C VAL A 54 -0.24 -8.56 6.29
N ASP A 55 -0.14 -7.85 7.42
CA ASP A 55 1.05 -7.91 8.28
C ASP A 55 0.71 -7.69 9.77
N MET A 56 1.59 -8.16 10.66
CA MET A 56 1.53 -7.96 12.10
C MET A 56 2.82 -7.29 12.59
N ILE A 57 2.69 -6.04 13.02
CA ILE A 57 3.81 -5.17 13.42
C ILE A 57 4.03 -5.22 14.93
N CYS A 58 2.95 -5.37 15.69
CA CYS A 58 3.01 -5.51 17.15
C CYS A 58 1.85 -6.37 17.64
N TRP A 59 2.12 -7.24 18.61
CA TRP A 59 1.09 -8.07 19.24
C TRP A 59 1.23 -8.08 20.75
N ARG A 60 0.20 -7.63 21.49
CA ARG A 60 0.23 -7.57 22.97
C ARG A 60 1.46 -6.83 23.54
N GLY A 61 1.94 -5.80 22.84
CA GLY A 61 3.12 -5.02 23.21
C GLY A 61 4.45 -5.64 22.78
N TYR A 62 4.46 -6.85 22.22
CA TYR A 62 5.64 -7.42 21.59
C TYR A 62 5.84 -6.77 20.22
N SER A 63 6.91 -6.00 20.10
CA SER A 63 7.37 -5.42 18.84
C SER A 63 7.86 -6.52 17.91
N LEU A 64 7.40 -6.50 16.66
CA LEU A 64 7.85 -7.40 15.59
C LEU A 64 8.60 -6.66 14.49
N TYR A 65 8.96 -5.39 14.70
CA TYR A 65 9.65 -4.56 13.70
C TYR A 65 10.95 -5.21 13.20
N ASP A 66 11.76 -5.72 14.13
CA ASP A 66 13.06 -6.36 13.85
C ASP A 66 12.94 -7.85 13.51
N CYS A 67 11.71 -8.36 13.31
CA CYS A 67 11.48 -9.74 12.91
C CYS A 67 11.34 -9.85 11.39
N THR A 68 11.82 -10.98 10.87
CA THR A 68 11.69 -11.33 9.45
C THR A 68 10.22 -11.47 9.05
N ALA A 69 9.92 -11.21 7.77
CA ALA A 69 8.57 -11.34 7.21
C ALA A 69 8.01 -12.75 7.40
N GLU A 70 8.80 -13.78 7.14
CA GLU A 70 8.40 -15.18 7.34
C GLU A 70 7.95 -15.44 8.79
N PHE A 71 8.67 -14.90 9.78
CA PHE A 71 8.29 -15.04 11.17
C PHE A 71 7.01 -14.27 11.50
N ARG A 72 6.86 -13.04 11.01
CA ARG A 72 5.64 -12.23 11.22
C ARG A 72 4.42 -12.92 10.62
N PHE A 73 4.56 -13.53 9.45
CA PHE A 73 3.50 -14.28 8.75
C PHE A 73 3.12 -15.57 9.45
N PHE A 74 4.10 -16.31 9.98
CA PHE A 74 3.83 -17.44 10.87
C PHE A 74 3.07 -16.97 12.13
N TRP A 75 3.52 -15.87 12.73
CA TRP A 75 3.01 -15.37 14.00
C TRP A 75 1.57 -14.86 13.88
N VAL A 76 1.21 -14.14 12.81
CA VAL A 76 -0.17 -13.68 12.59
C VAL A 76 -1.15 -14.84 12.50
N ASN A 77 -0.80 -15.89 11.74
CA ASN A 77 -1.64 -17.08 11.61
C ASN A 77 -1.81 -17.78 12.96
N SER A 78 -0.72 -18.01 13.68
CA SER A 78 -0.76 -18.65 15.00
C SER A 78 -1.55 -17.82 16.01
N LYS A 79 -1.33 -16.50 16.10
CA LYS A 79 -1.93 -15.66 17.13
C LYS A 79 -3.35 -15.23 16.86
N LEU A 80 -3.76 -15.11 15.61
CA LEU A 80 -5.15 -14.77 15.30
C LEU A 80 -6.10 -15.91 15.69
N THR A 81 -5.69 -17.17 15.48
CA THR A 81 -6.49 -18.36 15.86
C THR A 81 -6.67 -18.52 17.38
N GLU A 82 -5.81 -17.89 18.20
CA GLU A 82 -5.98 -17.81 19.65
C GLU A 82 -7.05 -16.77 20.08
N THR A 83 -7.71 -16.09 19.13
CA THR A 83 -8.70 -15.05 19.39
C THR A 83 -10.02 -15.32 18.68
N SER A 84 -11.11 -14.71 19.16
CA SER A 84 -12.40 -14.68 18.46
C SER A 84 -12.49 -13.56 17.41
N ALA A 85 -11.36 -12.99 16.97
CA ALA A 85 -11.37 -11.89 16.00
C ALA A 85 -11.81 -12.31 14.60
N GLY A 86 -11.71 -13.60 14.27
CA GLY A 86 -12.24 -14.18 13.02
C GLY A 86 -13.71 -14.60 13.09
N ASP A 87 -14.32 -14.60 14.29
CA ASP A 87 -15.70 -15.06 14.46
C ASP A 87 -16.71 -14.10 13.80
N PRO A 88 -17.91 -14.58 13.40
CA PRO A 88 -18.96 -13.73 12.86
C PRO A 88 -19.26 -12.51 13.74
N PRO A 89 -19.60 -11.35 13.14
CA PRO A 89 -19.92 -10.13 13.89
C PRO A 89 -20.90 -10.38 15.04
N SER A 90 -20.65 -9.73 16.17
CA SER A 90 -21.51 -9.80 17.35
C SER A 90 -21.72 -8.41 17.96
N THR A 91 -22.54 -8.33 19.01
CA THR A 91 -22.72 -7.08 19.77
C THR A 91 -21.42 -6.55 20.38
N TYR A 92 -20.36 -7.36 20.45
CA TYR A 92 -19.10 -7.02 21.11
C TYR A 92 -17.93 -6.77 20.14
N HIS A 93 -18.07 -7.17 18.88
CA HIS A 93 -17.13 -6.86 17.80
C HIS A 93 -17.87 -6.79 16.47
N ARG A 94 -17.81 -5.64 15.81
CA ARG A 94 -18.51 -5.42 14.54
C ARG A 94 -17.79 -6.05 13.35
N TYR A 95 -16.46 -5.86 13.28
CA TYR A 95 -15.68 -6.25 12.12
C TYR A 95 -14.91 -7.54 12.38
N ARG A 96 -14.81 -8.37 11.34
CA ARG A 96 -13.99 -9.59 11.34
C ARG A 96 -12.55 -9.27 11.00
N PHE A 97 -11.64 -10.12 11.46
CA PHE A 97 -10.24 -10.12 11.07
C PHE A 97 -9.89 -11.47 10.45
N SER A 98 -9.28 -11.46 9.27
CA SER A 98 -8.87 -12.68 8.56
C SER A 98 -7.49 -12.46 7.96
N VAL A 99 -6.64 -13.49 7.92
CA VAL A 99 -5.31 -13.38 7.30
C VAL A 99 -5.45 -13.55 5.79
N VAL A 100 -4.76 -12.73 5.00
CA VAL A 100 -4.67 -12.98 3.55
C VAL A 100 -3.96 -14.33 3.29
N PRO A 101 -4.34 -15.09 2.26
CA PRO A 101 -3.60 -16.29 1.88
C PRO A 101 -2.14 -15.97 1.55
N MET A 102 -1.22 -16.77 2.06
CA MET A 102 0.22 -16.62 1.86
C MET A 102 0.75 -17.91 1.24
N TYR A 103 1.57 -17.77 0.20
CA TYR A 103 2.14 -18.88 -0.54
C TYR A 103 3.65 -18.68 -0.74
N GLU A 104 4.38 -19.78 -0.82
CA GLU A 104 5.77 -19.75 -1.28
C GLU A 104 5.83 -19.31 -2.75
N SER A 105 6.89 -18.59 -3.13
CA SER A 105 7.09 -18.17 -4.53
C SER A 105 7.63 -19.31 -5.41
N THR A 106 7.11 -20.53 -5.25
CA THR A 106 7.33 -21.64 -6.19
C THR A 106 6.32 -21.57 -7.33
N LEU A 107 6.51 -22.38 -8.37
CA LEU A 107 5.53 -22.47 -9.47
C LEU A 107 4.13 -22.83 -8.95
N GLU A 108 4.05 -23.80 -8.04
CA GLU A 108 2.79 -24.26 -7.46
C GLU A 108 2.17 -23.20 -6.56
N GLY A 109 2.99 -22.50 -5.76
CA GLY A 109 2.50 -21.43 -4.89
C GLY A 109 2.00 -20.22 -5.67
N LEU A 110 2.67 -19.86 -6.78
CA LEU A 110 2.16 -18.85 -7.72
C LEU A 110 0.83 -19.29 -8.33
N GLN A 111 0.75 -20.51 -8.87
CA GLN A 111 -0.50 -21.05 -9.42
C GLN A 111 -1.64 -21.02 -8.39
N ALA A 112 -1.36 -21.36 -7.13
CA ALA A 112 -2.32 -21.27 -6.04
C ALA A 112 -2.73 -19.81 -5.74
N ALA A 113 -1.79 -18.87 -5.76
CA ALA A 113 -2.08 -17.44 -5.58
C ALA A 113 -3.01 -16.90 -6.67
N TYR A 114 -2.80 -17.27 -7.94
CA TYR A 114 -3.66 -16.88 -9.06
C TYR A 114 -5.04 -17.54 -9.01
N SER A 115 -5.08 -18.86 -8.87
CA SER A 115 -6.32 -19.65 -9.03
C SER A 115 -7.12 -19.84 -7.73
N GLY A 116 -6.51 -19.62 -6.56
CA GLY A 116 -7.12 -19.85 -5.27
C GLY A 116 -8.35 -18.98 -5.04
N SER A 117 -9.42 -19.55 -4.51
CA SER A 117 -10.65 -18.80 -4.21
C SER A 117 -10.43 -17.87 -3.02
N THR A 118 -10.86 -16.61 -3.16
CA THR A 118 -10.93 -15.62 -2.09
C THR A 118 -12.33 -15.04 -2.00
N PRO A 119 -12.80 -14.59 -0.82
CA PRO A 119 -14.11 -13.95 -0.65
C PRO A 119 -14.16 -12.50 -1.17
N TYR A 120 -13.06 -12.01 -1.73
CA TYR A 120 -12.89 -10.69 -2.32
C TYR A 120 -12.32 -10.82 -3.73
N VAL A 121 -12.55 -9.79 -4.55
CA VAL A 121 -11.88 -9.63 -5.85
C VAL A 121 -10.41 -9.31 -5.60
N LYS A 122 -9.51 -10.07 -6.23
CA LYS A 122 -8.07 -9.85 -6.09
C LYS A 122 -7.66 -8.56 -6.79
N ASP A 123 -6.71 -7.85 -6.18
CA ASP A 123 -6.12 -6.63 -6.74
C ASP A 123 -4.60 -6.69 -6.69
N GLY A 124 -4.05 -7.77 -7.26
CA GLY A 124 -2.62 -8.02 -7.34
C GLY A 124 -2.09 -9.02 -6.31
N LEU A 125 -0.78 -9.26 -6.41
CA LEU A 125 -0.01 -10.13 -5.55
C LEU A 125 1.06 -9.32 -4.82
N LEU A 126 1.26 -9.61 -3.53
CA LEU A 126 2.36 -9.03 -2.77
C LEU A 126 3.49 -10.05 -2.65
N PHE A 127 4.69 -9.64 -3.05
CA PHE A 127 5.91 -10.42 -2.92
C PHE A 127 6.76 -9.86 -1.80
N TYR A 128 6.99 -10.66 -0.77
CA TYR A 128 7.84 -10.31 0.36
C TYR A 128 9.15 -11.08 0.31
N ASN A 129 10.28 -10.39 0.50
CA ASN A 129 11.51 -11.08 0.86
C ASN A 129 11.34 -11.67 2.27
N LYS A 130 11.53 -12.99 2.41
CA LYS A 130 11.33 -13.71 3.67
C LYS A 130 12.10 -13.12 4.85
N HIS A 131 13.29 -12.59 4.60
CA HIS A 131 14.20 -12.05 5.60
C HIS A 131 13.98 -10.55 5.86
N ALA A 132 13.02 -9.91 5.17
CA ALA A 132 12.76 -8.49 5.33
C ALA A 132 12.20 -8.18 6.72
N HIS A 133 12.82 -7.21 7.39
CA HIS A 133 12.24 -6.58 8.58
C HIS A 133 11.12 -5.63 8.16
N PHE A 134 10.22 -5.30 9.09
CA PHE A 134 9.18 -4.33 8.78
C PHE A 134 9.78 -2.92 8.68
N GLN A 135 9.55 -2.25 7.56
CA GLN A 135 9.93 -0.87 7.34
C GLN A 135 8.71 -0.08 6.89
N ALA A 136 8.45 1.06 7.56
CA ALA A 136 7.42 1.97 7.10
C ALA A 136 7.87 2.68 5.82
N GLY A 137 6.98 2.81 4.85
CA GLY A 137 7.26 3.46 3.58
C GLY A 137 7.51 2.48 2.45
N ILE A 138 8.13 2.96 1.37
CA ILE A 138 8.44 2.16 0.19
C ILE A 138 9.73 1.36 0.48
N THR A 139 9.74 0.09 0.08
CA THR A 139 10.91 -0.78 0.24
C THR A 139 11.02 -1.71 -0.95
N PRO A 140 12.23 -1.95 -1.49
CA PRO A 140 12.44 -2.94 -2.55
C PRO A 140 12.24 -4.39 -2.07
N LEU A 141 12.10 -4.59 -0.76
CA LEU A 141 11.90 -5.92 -0.16
C LEU A 141 10.42 -6.35 -0.11
N THR A 142 9.52 -5.49 -0.58
CA THR A 142 8.09 -5.77 -0.72
C THR A 142 7.62 -5.22 -2.05
N LEU A 143 7.27 -6.11 -2.98
CA LEU A 143 6.86 -5.75 -4.33
C LEU A 143 5.36 -6.01 -4.49
N VAL A 144 4.72 -5.17 -5.29
CA VAL A 144 3.35 -5.37 -5.76
C VAL A 144 3.44 -5.84 -7.21
N TRP A 145 2.76 -6.92 -7.54
CA TRP A 145 2.59 -7.37 -8.92
C TRP A 145 1.12 -7.29 -9.29
N LYS A 146 0.83 -6.74 -10.46
CA LYS A 146 -0.51 -6.73 -11.05
C LYS A 146 -0.41 -7.17 -12.51
N ASP A 147 -1.37 -7.98 -12.92
CA ASP A 147 -1.64 -8.29 -14.32
C ASP A 147 -3.15 -8.46 -14.53
N ASN A 148 -3.55 -8.69 -15.78
CA ASN A 148 -4.94 -8.87 -16.18
C ASN A 148 -5.63 -10.11 -15.58
N THR A 149 -4.88 -11.03 -14.95
CA THR A 149 -5.44 -12.23 -14.32
C THR A 149 -5.63 -12.07 -12.82
N CYS A 150 -4.84 -11.21 -12.15
CA CYS A 150 -4.88 -11.03 -10.70
C CYS A 150 -5.32 -9.63 -10.22
N SER A 151 -5.52 -8.66 -11.12
CA SER A 151 -6.04 -7.34 -10.80
C SER A 151 -7.06 -6.87 -11.84
N GLN A 152 -8.17 -6.33 -11.37
CA GLN A 152 -9.16 -5.63 -12.21
C GLN A 152 -8.64 -4.25 -12.64
N TYR A 153 -7.80 -3.63 -11.82
CA TYR A 153 -7.30 -2.26 -11.99
C TYR A 153 -5.78 -2.30 -12.14
N LEU A 154 -5.39 -2.86 -13.29
CA LEU A 154 -4.00 -2.95 -13.70
C LEU A 154 -3.37 -1.57 -13.95
N ILE A 155 -4.23 -0.63 -14.30
CA ILE A 155 -3.95 0.75 -14.70
C ILE A 155 -4.92 1.63 -13.90
N ASP A 156 -4.56 2.88 -13.58
CA ASP A 156 -5.47 3.79 -12.86
C ASP A 156 -6.81 3.86 -13.63
N THR A 157 -7.93 3.60 -12.95
CA THR A 157 -9.28 3.75 -13.52
C THR A 157 -10.02 4.95 -12.92
N ASP A 158 -10.97 5.49 -13.66
CA ASP A 158 -11.89 6.49 -13.12
C ASP A 158 -12.86 5.89 -12.08
N SER A 159 -13.76 6.72 -11.54
CA SER A 159 -14.75 6.28 -10.54
C SER A 159 -15.75 5.25 -11.06
N GLU A 160 -15.87 5.09 -12.37
CA GLU A 160 -16.74 4.11 -13.04
C GLU A 160 -15.95 2.85 -13.47
N GLY A 161 -14.67 2.75 -13.09
CA GLY A 161 -13.80 1.62 -13.42
C GLY A 161 -13.33 1.60 -14.88
N GLN A 162 -13.45 2.71 -15.61
CA GLN A 162 -12.96 2.82 -16.98
C GLN A 162 -11.49 3.26 -16.99
N VAL A 163 -10.70 2.67 -17.88
CA VAL A 163 -9.30 3.07 -18.10
C VAL A 163 -9.28 4.42 -18.83
N PRO A 164 -8.72 5.49 -18.25
CA PRO A 164 -8.60 6.78 -18.88
C PRO A 164 -7.70 6.73 -20.11
N THR A 165 -7.92 7.65 -21.04
CA THR A 165 -7.09 7.80 -22.25
C THR A 165 -5.66 8.25 -21.97
N GLU A 166 -5.37 8.75 -20.76
CA GLU A 166 -4.04 9.16 -20.31
C GLU A 166 -3.80 8.66 -18.90
N GLN A 167 -2.63 8.08 -18.66
CA GLN A 167 -2.18 7.74 -17.31
C GLN A 167 -1.54 8.94 -16.64
N HIS A 168 -1.53 8.95 -15.32
CA HIS A 168 -0.99 10.07 -14.56
C HIS A 168 0.03 9.63 -13.53
N VAL A 169 1.16 10.32 -13.53
CA VAL A 169 2.21 10.16 -12.52
C VAL A 169 2.34 11.43 -11.71
N VAL A 170 2.49 11.29 -10.39
CA VAL A 170 2.73 12.38 -9.45
C VAL A 170 4.19 12.38 -9.04
N LEU A 171 4.91 13.47 -9.31
CA LEU A 171 6.30 13.66 -8.91
C LEU A 171 6.45 14.88 -8.01
N GLU A 172 7.48 14.88 -7.17
CA GLU A 172 7.83 16.01 -6.33
C GLU A 172 8.91 16.88 -6.99
N LEU A 173 8.68 18.20 -7.03
CA LEU A 173 9.68 19.16 -7.48
C LEU A 173 10.73 19.43 -6.39
N GLN A 174 12.01 19.26 -6.69
CA GLN A 174 13.15 19.56 -5.81
C GLN A 174 13.71 20.97 -6.03
N GLU A 175 14.61 21.40 -5.14
CA GLU A 175 15.25 22.74 -5.21
C GLU A 175 16.08 22.96 -6.48
N ASP A 176 16.69 21.89 -7.01
CA ASP A 176 17.48 21.92 -8.24
C ASP A 176 16.63 21.77 -9.52
N GLY A 177 15.30 21.84 -9.39
CA GLY A 177 14.36 21.70 -10.48
C GLY A 177 14.05 20.26 -10.90
N LYS A 178 14.66 19.25 -10.26
CA LYS A 178 14.37 17.84 -10.55
C LYS A 178 12.97 17.44 -10.09
N LEU A 179 12.38 16.51 -10.82
CA LEU A 179 11.15 15.82 -10.50
C LEU A 179 11.49 14.43 -9.98
N VAL A 180 11.12 14.13 -8.74
CA VAL A 180 11.51 12.89 -8.07
C VAL A 180 10.32 12.09 -7.56
N THR A 181 10.52 10.78 -7.44
CA THR A 181 9.57 9.86 -6.79
C THR A 181 9.66 9.93 -5.26
N SER A 182 8.78 9.21 -4.58
CA SER A 182 8.77 9.08 -3.12
C SER A 182 9.70 7.99 -2.55
N ASP A 183 10.52 7.35 -3.40
CA ASP A 183 11.51 6.36 -2.97
C ASP A 183 12.58 6.98 -2.06
N ASP A 184 13.30 6.13 -1.32
CA ASP A 184 14.44 6.52 -0.49
C ASP A 184 15.69 5.71 -0.87
N PRO A 185 16.72 6.32 -1.48
CA PRO A 185 16.78 7.74 -1.89
C PRO A 185 15.83 8.06 -3.07
N PRO A 186 15.36 9.31 -3.22
CA PRO A 186 14.45 9.69 -4.31
C PRO A 186 15.07 9.47 -5.69
N ILE A 187 14.27 8.94 -6.63
CA ILE A 187 14.71 8.69 -8.00
C ILE A 187 14.23 9.84 -8.89
N ALA A 188 15.17 10.49 -9.58
CA ALA A 188 14.87 11.58 -10.49
C ALA A 188 14.40 11.06 -11.86
N PHE A 189 13.26 11.54 -12.32
CA PHE A 189 12.64 11.19 -13.60
C PHE A 189 12.74 12.28 -14.66
N GLY A 190 13.09 13.50 -14.26
CA GLY A 190 13.27 14.63 -15.16
C GLY A 190 13.57 15.91 -14.39
N SER A 191 13.58 17.03 -15.10
CA SER A 191 13.70 18.36 -14.50
C SER A 191 12.85 19.37 -15.25
N LEU A 192 12.42 20.40 -14.54
CA LEU A 192 11.77 21.56 -15.12
C LEU A 192 12.78 22.70 -15.25
N ASP A 193 12.69 23.48 -16.32
CA ASP A 193 13.50 24.68 -16.46
C ASP A 193 13.04 25.78 -15.49
N ASN A 194 13.99 26.64 -15.10
CA ASN A 194 13.74 27.70 -14.12
C ASN A 194 12.71 28.73 -14.62
N GLU A 195 12.62 28.96 -15.92
CA GLU A 195 11.68 29.92 -16.51
C GLU A 195 10.24 29.43 -16.34
N PHE A 196 10.00 28.15 -16.59
CA PHE A 196 8.74 27.46 -16.42
C PHE A 196 8.32 27.40 -14.95
N ILE A 197 9.26 27.07 -14.05
CA ILE A 197 9.01 27.05 -12.59
C ILE A 197 8.51 28.43 -12.13
N GLN A 198 9.17 29.51 -12.56
CA GLN A 198 8.79 30.88 -12.20
C GLN A 198 7.45 31.29 -12.80
N LYS A 199 7.26 31.08 -14.12
CA LYS A 199 6.00 31.40 -14.82
C LYS A 199 4.80 30.67 -14.24
N SER A 200 4.99 29.43 -13.80
CA SER A 200 3.95 28.57 -13.24
C SER A 200 3.81 28.71 -11.71
N ASN A 201 4.57 29.60 -11.06
CA ASN A 201 4.59 29.81 -9.60
C ASN A 201 4.75 28.49 -8.82
N LEU A 202 5.63 27.62 -9.32
CA LEU A 202 5.98 26.36 -8.68
C LEU A 202 7.08 26.59 -7.64
N ARG A 203 7.08 25.76 -6.60
CA ARG A 203 8.08 25.81 -5.53
C ARG A 203 8.59 24.42 -5.21
N PRO A 204 9.81 24.29 -4.68
CA PRO A 204 10.29 23.02 -4.14
C PRO A 204 9.28 22.42 -3.14
N GLY A 205 9.14 21.10 -3.18
CA GLY A 205 8.12 20.33 -2.48
C GLY A 205 6.72 20.38 -3.10
N ASN A 206 6.51 21.03 -4.26
CA ASN A 206 5.23 20.92 -4.95
C ASN A 206 5.08 19.51 -5.55
N LEU A 207 3.90 18.91 -5.34
CA LEU A 207 3.50 17.67 -6.02
C LEU A 207 2.82 18.03 -7.33
N LEU A 208 3.35 17.48 -8.41
CA LEU A 208 2.97 17.81 -9.78
C LEU A 208 2.47 16.53 -10.46
N ARG A 209 1.27 16.61 -11.04
CA ARG A 209 0.67 15.54 -11.82
C ARG A 209 1.05 15.72 -13.28
N PHE A 210 1.57 14.68 -13.90
CA PHE A 210 1.91 14.66 -15.31
C PHE A 210 1.10 13.59 -16.03
N SER A 211 0.62 13.91 -17.23
CA SER A 211 0.07 12.90 -18.14
C SER A 211 1.20 12.12 -18.79
N VAL A 212 1.09 10.80 -18.78
CA VAL A 212 1.95 9.85 -19.51
C VAL A 212 1.19 9.38 -20.74
N ARG A 213 1.82 9.53 -21.90
CA ARG A 213 1.34 9.01 -23.19
C ARG A 213 2.37 8.03 -23.74
N ASP A 214 1.92 6.93 -24.35
CA ASP A 214 2.75 5.78 -24.77
C ASP A 214 4.04 6.14 -25.51
N GLU A 215 3.96 7.11 -26.43
CA GLU A 215 5.09 7.54 -27.26
C GLU A 215 6.23 8.23 -26.48
N SER A 216 6.01 8.52 -25.19
CA SER A 216 6.94 9.26 -24.35
C SER A 216 7.85 8.38 -23.49
N VAL A 217 7.60 7.08 -23.33
CA VAL A 217 8.44 6.23 -22.47
C VAL A 217 9.52 5.53 -23.30
N LYS A 218 10.79 5.68 -22.92
CA LYS A 218 11.92 5.00 -23.54
C LYS A 218 12.73 4.25 -22.50
N LEU A 219 13.05 2.99 -22.77
CA LEU A 219 14.06 2.26 -22.01
C LEU A 219 15.43 2.53 -22.63
N VAL A 220 16.28 3.29 -21.94
CA VAL A 220 17.65 3.63 -22.37
C VAL A 220 18.61 3.07 -21.32
N ASP A 221 19.48 2.14 -21.73
CA ASP A 221 20.47 1.49 -20.84
C ASP A 221 19.88 0.87 -19.56
N GLY A 222 18.67 0.31 -19.65
CA GLY A 222 17.97 -0.30 -18.52
C GLY A 222 17.36 0.72 -17.53
N LYS A 223 17.41 2.02 -17.87
CA LYS A 223 16.70 3.09 -17.16
C LYS A 223 15.53 3.58 -17.99
N MET A 224 14.42 3.84 -17.33
CA MET A 224 13.23 4.36 -17.96
C MET A 224 13.32 5.89 -18.04
N GLU A 225 13.33 6.43 -19.25
CA GLU A 225 13.33 7.86 -19.55
C GLU A 225 11.98 8.28 -20.12
N ILE A 226 11.49 9.45 -19.72
CA ILE A 226 10.21 9.97 -20.21
C ILE A 226 10.48 11.22 -21.04
N GLY A 227 10.15 11.16 -22.33
CA GLY A 227 10.45 12.19 -23.33
C GLY A 227 9.54 13.41 -23.27
N GLN A 228 8.24 13.25 -22.99
CA GLN A 228 7.27 14.37 -22.99
C GLN A 228 6.23 14.21 -21.88
N LEU A 229 6.61 14.54 -20.64
CA LEU A 229 5.63 14.71 -19.56
C LEU A 229 4.85 16.02 -19.75
N GLN A 230 3.53 15.94 -19.91
CA GLN A 230 2.67 17.13 -19.93
C GLN A 230 2.15 17.40 -18.52
N LEU A 231 2.47 18.58 -17.96
CA LEU A 231 1.98 18.97 -16.64
C LEU A 231 0.46 19.10 -16.67
N ALA A 232 -0.24 18.18 -16.01
CA ALA A 232 -1.68 18.17 -15.87
C ALA A 232 -2.17 19.05 -14.71
N GLY A 233 -1.35 19.24 -13.66
CA GLY A 233 -1.68 20.16 -12.59
C GLY A 233 -0.85 20.02 -11.31
N LYS A 234 -1.18 20.85 -10.32
CA LYS A 234 -0.55 20.86 -8.99
C LYS A 234 -1.49 20.24 -7.96
N LEU A 235 -0.95 19.36 -7.12
CA LEU A 235 -1.72 18.60 -6.12
C LEU A 235 -1.48 19.10 -4.70
N ASN A 236 -2.46 18.85 -3.82
CA ASN A 236 -2.39 19.22 -2.42
C ASN A 236 -1.67 18.12 -1.60
N ARG A 237 -0.58 18.49 -0.94
CA ARG A 237 0.23 17.59 -0.08
C ARG A 237 -0.55 16.97 1.08
N SER A 238 -1.64 17.58 1.55
CA SER A 238 -2.42 17.03 2.67
C SER A 238 -3.07 15.68 2.37
N ARG A 239 -3.16 15.28 1.09
CA ARG A 239 -3.88 14.07 0.66
C ARG A 239 -3.12 13.22 -0.36
N THR A 240 -1.94 13.64 -0.78
CA THR A 240 -1.24 13.04 -1.91
C THR A 240 0.26 12.97 -1.63
N PHE A 241 0.91 11.97 -2.20
CA PHE A 241 2.35 11.76 -2.17
C PHE A 241 2.86 11.65 -3.61
N ALA A 242 4.16 11.81 -3.83
CA ALA A 242 4.76 11.40 -5.10
C ALA A 242 4.62 9.89 -5.26
N ASP A 243 4.46 9.42 -6.49
CA ASP A 243 4.40 7.99 -6.80
C ASP A 243 5.78 7.36 -6.62
N SER A 244 5.82 6.04 -6.37
CA SER A 244 7.05 5.27 -6.28
C SER A 244 7.55 4.91 -7.68
N HIS A 245 8.85 4.68 -7.84
CA HIS A 245 9.41 4.24 -9.11
C HIS A 245 8.70 3.00 -9.66
N SER A 246 8.35 2.03 -8.81
CA SER A 246 7.61 0.83 -9.24
C SER A 246 6.26 1.19 -9.88
N LYS A 247 5.47 2.06 -9.26
CA LYS A 247 4.20 2.52 -9.86
C LYS A 247 4.45 3.22 -11.19
N VAL A 248 5.44 4.13 -11.20
CA VAL A 248 5.81 4.87 -12.42
C VAL A 248 6.23 3.91 -13.53
N SER A 249 6.94 2.81 -13.23
CA SER A 249 7.33 1.78 -14.20
C SER A 249 6.18 0.90 -14.69
N ASP A 250 5.27 0.51 -13.79
CA ASP A 250 4.11 -0.32 -14.12
C ASP A 250 3.15 0.44 -15.06
N ASP A 251 2.82 1.69 -14.74
CA ASP A 251 1.95 2.55 -15.59
C ASP A 251 2.57 2.79 -16.98
N MET A 252 3.86 2.54 -17.15
CA MET A 252 4.64 2.81 -18.36
C MET A 252 4.97 1.59 -19.21
N THR A 253 4.81 0.36 -18.69
CA THR A 253 5.12 -0.88 -19.42
C THR A 253 3.89 -1.56 -20.03
N MET A 254 2.69 -1.05 -19.75
CA MET A 254 1.42 -1.71 -20.11
C MET A 254 0.69 -1.09 -21.31
N HIS A 255 1.36 -0.21 -22.05
CA HIS A 255 0.91 0.34 -23.32
C HIS A 255 1.99 0.23 -24.40
#